data_AF-A0A392NBT1-F1
#
_entry.id   AF-A0A392NBT1-F1
#
_cell.length_a   1.000
_cell.length_b   1.000
_cell.length_c   1.000
_cell.angle_alpha   90.00
_cell.angle_beta   90.00
_cell.angle_gamma   90.00
#
_symmetry.space_group_name_H-M   'P 1'
#
loop_
_entity.id
_entity.type
_entity.pdbx_description
1 polymer ?
#
loop_
_entity_poly.entity_id
_entity_poly.type
_entity_poly.pdbx_seq_one_letter_code
_entity_poly.pdbx_strand_id
1 'polypeptide(L)'
;SLSPAVQTFWKWLQDEGVITAKTPVKASVVPEGLGLVALKDISRNDVVLQVPKRLWINPDAVEASEIGKVCSELKPWLSVILFLIRERSRSDSIWKHYFGILPQETDSTIYWSEEELQELQGAQLLNTTLSVKEYVKNECLKLEKEIILPNKQLFPSPVTLDDFFWAFGMLRSRAFSRLRNENLVIIPLADL
;
A
#
# COMPACT_ATOMS: atom_id res chain seq x y z
N SER A 1 -3.43 15.84 18.40
CA SER A 1 -2.59 14.74 18.93
C SER A 1 -2.59 13.60 17.92
N LEU A 2 -1.50 12.83 17.81
CA LEU A 2 -1.46 11.66 16.93
C LEU A 2 -2.48 10.60 17.38
N SER A 3 -3.15 9.94 16.44
CA SER A 3 -4.11 8.88 16.75
C SER A 3 -3.41 7.69 17.46
N PRO A 4 -4.14 6.90 18.27
CA PRO A 4 -3.58 5.71 18.91
C PRO A 4 -2.98 4.70 17.91
N ALA A 5 -3.56 4.61 16.70
CA ALA A 5 -3.04 3.76 15.63
C ALA A 5 -1.63 4.20 15.19
N VAL A 6 -1.42 5.52 14.98
CA VAL A 6 -0.11 6.05 14.59
C VAL A 6 0.92 5.88 15.71
N GLN A 7 0.52 6.05 16.97
CA GLN A 7 1.42 5.80 18.11
C GLN A 7 1.85 4.33 18.17
N THR A 8 0.91 3.40 17.92
CA THR A 8 1.18 1.96 17.87
C THR A 8 2.11 1.60 16.72
N PHE A 9 1.88 2.17 15.53
CA PHE A 9 2.78 2.03 14.38
C PHE A 9 4.19 2.54 14.67
N TRP A 10 4.31 3.72 15.31
CA TRP A 10 5.60 4.28 15.69
C TRP A 10 6.34 3.38 16.69
N LYS A 11 5.63 2.83 17.66
CA LYS A 11 6.18 1.88 18.64
C LYS A 11 6.65 0.60 17.99
N TRP A 12 5.85 0.03 17.07
CA TRP A 12 6.26 -1.13 16.27
C TRP A 12 7.57 -0.86 15.54
N LEU A 13 7.73 0.28 14.87
CA LEU A 13 8.98 0.62 14.19
C LEU A 13 10.18 0.78 15.14
N GLN A 14 9.97 1.19 16.39
CA GLN A 14 11.03 1.20 17.41
C GLN A 14 11.45 -0.23 17.77
N ASP A 15 10.48 -1.12 17.96
CA ASP A 15 10.73 -2.53 18.30
C ASP A 15 11.42 -3.28 17.14
N GLU A 16 11.12 -2.89 15.89
CA GLU A 16 11.79 -3.40 14.68
C GLU A 16 13.18 -2.78 14.44
N GLY A 17 13.62 -1.84 15.29
CA GLY A 17 14.92 -1.17 15.20
C GLY A 17 15.02 -0.12 14.08
N VAL A 18 13.90 0.27 13.46
CA VAL A 18 13.83 1.28 12.40
C VAL A 18 13.91 2.69 12.99
N ILE A 19 13.16 2.95 14.06
CA ILE A 19 13.18 4.22 14.78
C ILE A 19 14.12 4.11 15.98
N THR A 20 15.08 5.04 16.05
CA THR A 20 16.02 5.14 17.16
C THR A 20 16.05 6.56 17.71
N ALA A 21 16.76 6.80 18.82
CA ALA A 21 16.99 8.14 19.33
C ALA A 21 17.72 9.07 18.33
N LYS A 22 18.35 8.52 17.28
CA LYS A 22 19.04 9.28 16.23
C LYS A 22 18.10 9.72 15.10
N THR A 23 16.91 9.14 14.99
CA THR A 23 15.96 9.45 13.91
C THR A 23 15.56 10.93 13.97
N PRO A 24 15.82 11.73 12.91
CA PRO A 24 15.64 13.18 12.93
C PRO A 24 14.20 13.63 12.68
N VAL A 25 13.25 12.71 12.48
CA VAL A 25 11.85 13.00 12.15
C VAL A 25 10.87 12.25 13.03
N LYS A 26 9.64 12.74 13.10
CA LYS A 26 8.48 12.05 13.67
C LYS A 26 7.28 12.10 12.72
N ALA A 27 6.39 11.13 12.81
CA ALA A 27 5.07 11.23 12.18
C ALA A 27 4.27 12.39 12.80
N SER A 28 3.53 13.12 11.99
CA SER A 28 2.57 14.15 12.40
C SER A 28 1.39 14.18 11.45
N VAL A 29 0.27 14.73 11.93
CA VAL A 29 -0.83 15.15 11.05
C VAL A 29 -0.42 16.46 10.38
N VAL A 30 -0.60 16.52 9.06
CA VAL A 30 -0.30 17.65 8.16
C VAL A 30 -1.52 17.86 7.24
N PRO A 31 -1.63 18.97 6.49
CA PRO A 31 -2.76 19.21 5.59
C PRO A 31 -3.01 18.09 4.56
N GLU A 32 -1.94 17.42 4.13
CA GLU A 32 -1.95 16.32 3.16
C GLU A 32 -2.27 14.94 3.80
N GLY A 33 -2.53 14.90 5.12
CA GLY A 33 -2.82 13.68 5.87
C GLY A 33 -1.78 13.39 6.95
N LEU A 34 -1.03 12.30 6.80
CA LEU A 34 0.14 12.01 7.64
C LEU A 34 1.40 12.39 6.89
N GLY A 35 2.38 12.92 7.62
CA GLY A 35 3.68 13.25 7.06
C GLY A 35 4.79 13.22 8.10
N LEU A 36 6.02 13.40 7.64
CA LEU A 36 7.21 13.43 8.49
C LEU A 36 7.61 14.87 8.83
N VAL A 37 7.68 15.18 10.12
CA VAL A 37 8.08 16.48 10.65
C VAL A 37 9.44 16.37 11.31
N ALA A 38 10.34 17.31 10.99
CA ALA A 38 11.67 17.39 11.55
C ALA A 38 11.63 17.62 13.09
N LEU A 39 12.46 16.87 13.82
CA LEU A 39 12.69 17.03 15.25
C LEU A 39 13.87 17.97 15.56
N LYS A 40 14.68 18.25 14.56
CA LYS A 40 15.88 19.10 14.58
C LYS A 40 16.17 19.53 13.14
N ASP A 41 17.08 20.48 12.97
CA ASP A 41 17.54 20.87 11.63
C ASP A 41 18.10 19.68 10.86
N ILE A 42 17.69 19.55 9.59
CA ILE A 42 18.10 18.48 8.67
C ILE A 42 18.76 19.17 7.48
N SER A 43 20.01 18.81 7.20
CA SER A 43 20.75 19.34 6.05
C SER A 43 20.42 18.57 4.76
N ARG A 44 20.70 19.19 3.62
CA ARG A 44 20.60 18.50 2.33
C ARG A 44 21.48 17.25 2.35
N ASN A 45 20.92 16.12 1.89
CA ASN A 45 21.53 14.79 1.85
C ASN A 45 21.68 14.09 3.22
N ASP A 46 21.15 14.65 4.31
CA ASP A 46 21.04 13.91 5.56
C ASP A 46 20.11 12.71 5.39
N VAL A 47 20.48 11.60 6.02
CA VAL A 47 19.64 10.41 6.05
C VAL A 47 18.49 10.65 7.02
N VAL A 48 17.26 10.69 6.49
CA VAL A 48 16.05 10.88 7.28
C VAL A 48 15.62 9.59 7.99
N LEU A 49 15.69 8.45 7.29
CA LEU A 49 15.29 7.14 7.78
C LEU A 49 15.90 6.03 6.92
N GLN A 50 15.96 4.82 7.49
CA GLN A 50 16.40 3.61 6.79
C GLN A 50 15.48 2.46 7.20
N VAL A 51 14.92 1.76 6.22
CA VAL A 51 13.97 0.67 6.46
C VAL A 51 14.58 -0.64 5.94
N PRO A 52 14.69 -1.69 6.77
CA PRO A 52 15.30 -2.95 6.35
C PRO A 52 14.42 -3.67 5.32
N LYS A 53 15.05 -4.33 4.34
CA LYS A 53 14.36 -5.07 3.26
C LYS A 53 13.32 -6.08 3.75
N ARG A 54 13.51 -6.67 4.94
CA ARG A 54 12.55 -7.60 5.55
C ARG A 54 11.15 -7.00 5.80
N LEU A 55 11.03 -5.67 5.80
CA LEU A 55 9.75 -4.97 5.95
C LEU A 55 9.16 -4.48 4.61
N TRP A 56 9.85 -4.70 3.49
CA TRP A 56 9.35 -4.30 2.19
C TRP A 56 8.14 -5.13 1.79
N ILE A 57 7.25 -4.52 1.01
CA ILE A 57 6.20 -5.21 0.28
C ILE A 57 6.51 -5.01 -1.20
N ASN A 58 7.04 -6.05 -1.83
CA ASN A 58 7.44 -6.10 -3.25
C ASN A 58 7.19 -7.52 -3.80
N PRO A 59 7.39 -7.78 -5.10
CA PRO A 59 7.20 -9.11 -5.68
C PRO A 59 7.97 -10.22 -4.97
N ASP A 60 9.21 -9.98 -4.54
CA ASP A 60 10.02 -10.96 -3.80
C ASP A 60 9.38 -11.35 -2.46
N ALA A 61 8.80 -10.39 -1.74
CA ALA A 61 8.06 -10.65 -0.50
C ALA A 61 6.83 -11.54 -0.75
N VAL A 62 6.16 -11.39 -1.90
CA VAL A 62 5.05 -12.26 -2.29
C VAL A 62 5.56 -13.66 -2.61
N GLU A 63 6.64 -13.79 -3.39
CA GLU A 63 7.25 -15.07 -3.77
C GLU A 63 7.68 -15.88 -2.53
N ALA A 64 8.22 -15.22 -1.52
CA ALA A 64 8.65 -15.84 -0.26
C ALA A 64 7.48 -16.20 0.70
N SER A 65 6.24 -15.85 0.35
CA SER A 65 5.06 -16.05 1.21
C SER A 65 4.26 -17.30 0.89
N GLU A 66 3.24 -17.59 1.71
CA GLU A 66 2.32 -18.73 1.51
C GLU A 66 1.55 -18.67 0.18
N ILE A 67 1.40 -17.48 -0.41
CA ILE A 67 0.73 -17.29 -1.71
C ILE A 67 1.71 -17.25 -2.89
N GLY A 68 3.03 -17.29 -2.65
CA GLY A 68 4.04 -17.15 -3.70
C GLY A 68 3.85 -18.13 -4.86
N LYS A 69 3.55 -19.40 -4.53
CA LYS A 69 3.30 -20.44 -5.55
C LYS A 69 2.06 -20.18 -6.39
N VAL A 70 0.97 -19.67 -5.80
CA VAL A 70 -0.26 -19.40 -6.57
C VAL A 70 -0.17 -18.08 -7.35
N CYS A 71 0.77 -17.21 -6.99
CA CYS A 71 1.03 -15.94 -7.67
C CYS A 71 2.18 -16.00 -8.70
N SER A 72 2.80 -17.15 -8.93
CA SER A 72 4.05 -17.26 -9.71
C SER A 72 3.94 -16.83 -11.18
N GLU A 73 2.75 -16.97 -11.77
CA GLU A 73 2.49 -16.60 -13.17
C GLU A 73 1.78 -15.25 -13.31
N LEU A 74 1.48 -14.59 -12.20
CA LEU A 74 0.79 -13.31 -12.21
C LEU A 74 1.76 -12.16 -12.56
N LYS A 75 1.20 -11.10 -13.15
CA LYS A 75 1.93 -9.83 -13.30
C LYS A 75 2.35 -9.34 -11.90
N PRO A 76 3.55 -8.75 -11.74
CA PRO A 76 4.08 -8.37 -10.42
C PRO A 76 3.10 -7.55 -9.55
N TRP A 77 2.41 -6.58 -10.15
CA TRP A 77 1.46 -5.73 -9.42
C TRP A 77 0.18 -6.46 -8.97
N LEU A 78 -0.25 -7.49 -9.71
CA LEU A 78 -1.39 -8.34 -9.32
C LEU A 78 -1.02 -9.19 -8.10
N SER A 79 0.19 -9.75 -8.09
CA SER A 79 0.72 -10.50 -6.95
C SER A 79 0.77 -9.64 -5.70
N VAL A 80 1.27 -8.40 -5.82
CA VAL A 80 1.34 -7.46 -4.69
C VAL A 80 -0.05 -7.02 -4.23
N ILE A 81 -1.04 -6.85 -5.12
CA ILE A 81 -2.43 -6.57 -4.73
C ILE A 81 -3.00 -7.69 -3.87
N LEU A 82 -2.89 -8.94 -4.31
CA LEU A 82 -3.38 -10.09 -3.53
C LEU A 82 -2.68 -10.18 -2.18
N PHE A 83 -1.38 -9.90 -2.15
CA PHE A 83 -0.60 -9.88 -0.93
C PHE A 83 -1.07 -8.79 0.04
N LEU A 84 -1.29 -7.56 -0.43
CA LEU A 84 -1.80 -6.46 0.39
C LEU A 84 -3.18 -6.78 0.99
N ILE A 85 -4.11 -7.29 0.19
CA ILE A 85 -5.45 -7.67 0.66
C ILE A 85 -5.36 -8.78 1.71
N ARG A 86 -4.55 -9.80 1.43
CA ARG A 86 -4.37 -10.94 2.34
C ARG A 86 -3.77 -10.51 3.67
N GLU A 87 -2.66 -9.80 3.65
CA GLU A 87 -1.96 -9.38 4.86
C GLU A 87 -2.78 -8.37 5.68
N ARG A 88 -3.60 -7.52 5.03
CA ARG A 88 -4.56 -6.64 5.73
C ARG A 88 -5.60 -7.42 6.53
N SER A 89 -6.03 -8.60 6.06
CA SER A 89 -7.03 -9.44 6.74
C SER A 89 -6.45 -10.25 7.92
N ARG A 90 -5.12 -10.40 7.97
CA ARG A 90 -4.42 -11.22 8.94
C ARG A 90 -4.12 -10.45 10.23
N SER A 91 -4.64 -10.96 11.34
CA SER A 91 -4.42 -10.37 12.68
C SER A 91 -2.99 -10.57 13.22
N ASP A 92 -2.25 -11.50 12.62
CA ASP A 92 -0.86 -11.88 12.90
C ASP A 92 0.14 -11.34 11.87
N SER A 93 -0.31 -10.52 10.91
CA SER A 93 0.56 -9.94 9.88
C SER A 93 1.67 -9.09 10.49
N ILE A 94 2.89 -9.20 9.95
CA ILE A 94 4.03 -8.34 10.29
C ILE A 94 3.67 -6.86 10.06
N TRP A 95 2.85 -6.58 9.05
CA TRP A 95 2.45 -5.22 8.67
C TRP A 95 1.14 -4.78 9.30
N LYS A 96 0.61 -5.49 10.30
CA LYS A 96 -0.67 -5.16 10.96
C LYS A 96 -0.76 -3.68 11.36
N HIS A 97 0.28 -3.16 12.01
CA HIS A 97 0.30 -1.77 12.47
C HIS A 97 0.48 -0.77 11.32
N TYR A 98 1.14 -1.19 10.23
CA TYR A 98 1.24 -0.41 9.00
C TYR A 98 -0.13 -0.31 8.30
N PHE A 99 -0.87 -1.41 8.15
CA PHE A 99 -2.23 -1.35 7.59
C PHE A 99 -3.19 -0.51 8.44
N GLY A 100 -2.98 -0.45 9.76
CA GLY A 100 -3.77 0.38 10.68
C GLY A 100 -3.60 1.89 10.49
N ILE A 101 -2.60 2.34 9.73
CA ILE A 101 -2.38 3.76 9.43
C ILE A 101 -2.60 4.12 7.96
N LEU A 102 -2.77 3.13 7.08
CA LEU A 102 -3.05 3.40 5.68
C LEU A 102 -4.44 4.02 5.52
N PRO A 103 -4.59 5.04 4.66
CA PRO A 103 -5.90 5.60 4.39
C PRO A 103 -6.75 4.56 3.66
N GLN A 104 -8.07 4.64 3.86
CA GLN A 104 -9.01 3.77 3.14
C GLN A 104 -9.16 4.20 1.67
N GLU A 105 -8.98 5.48 1.39
CA GLU A 105 -9.11 6.07 0.06
C GLU A 105 -8.11 7.23 -0.12
N THR A 106 -7.99 7.75 -1.33
CA THR A 106 -7.21 8.96 -1.65
C THR A 106 -8.05 9.81 -2.59
N ASP A 107 -7.62 11.05 -2.87
CA ASP A 107 -8.29 11.89 -3.87
C ASP A 107 -8.04 11.47 -5.32
N SER A 108 -7.48 10.27 -5.56
CA SER A 108 -7.39 9.71 -6.91
C SER A 108 -8.78 9.50 -7.51
N THR A 109 -8.94 9.86 -8.78
CA THR A 109 -10.20 9.75 -9.53
C THR A 109 -10.75 8.33 -9.61
N ILE A 110 -9.97 7.29 -9.28
CA ILE A 110 -10.48 5.93 -9.17
C ILE A 110 -11.52 5.79 -8.04
N TYR A 111 -11.43 6.62 -7.00
CA TYR A 111 -12.33 6.63 -5.84
C TYR A 111 -13.50 7.61 -5.98
N TRP A 112 -13.45 8.51 -6.97
CA TRP A 112 -14.46 9.55 -7.12
C TRP A 112 -15.85 8.96 -7.40
N SER A 113 -16.86 9.63 -6.85
CA SER A 113 -18.27 9.37 -7.10
C SER A 113 -18.65 9.72 -8.54
N GLU A 114 -19.84 9.31 -8.97
CA GLU A 114 -20.32 9.65 -10.31
C GLU A 114 -20.50 11.17 -10.47
N GLU A 115 -20.99 11.85 -9.43
CA GLU A 115 -21.16 13.30 -9.40
C GLU A 115 -19.81 14.03 -9.49
N GLU A 116 -18.80 13.57 -8.77
CA GLU A 116 -17.44 14.14 -8.85
C GLU A 116 -16.81 13.90 -10.23
N LEU A 117 -17.04 12.73 -10.84
CA LEU A 117 -16.56 12.44 -12.19
C LEU A 117 -17.24 13.29 -13.27
N GLN A 118 -18.47 13.75 -13.05
CA GLN A 118 -19.16 14.68 -13.97
C GLN A 118 -18.42 16.02 -14.08
N GLU A 119 -17.73 16.47 -13.04
CA GLU A 119 -16.88 17.66 -13.09
C GLU A 119 -15.70 17.53 -14.06
N LEU A 120 -15.36 16.29 -14.47
CA LEU A 120 -14.34 15.99 -15.48
C LEU A 120 -14.93 15.75 -16.88
N GLN A 121 -16.21 16.07 -17.12
CA GLN A 121 -16.83 15.86 -18.41
C GLN A 121 -16.06 16.59 -19.54
N GLY A 122 -15.75 15.86 -20.61
CA GLY A 122 -14.96 16.37 -21.74
C GLY A 122 -13.45 16.35 -21.53
N ALA A 123 -12.96 16.13 -20.30
CA ALA A 123 -11.54 15.98 -20.03
C ALA A 123 -11.05 14.58 -20.41
N GLN A 124 -9.82 14.50 -20.94
CA GLN A 124 -9.15 13.22 -21.21
C GLN A 124 -8.99 12.37 -19.93
N LEU A 125 -8.85 13.03 -18.77
CA LEU A 125 -8.69 12.37 -17.48
C LEU A 125 -9.89 11.49 -17.14
N LEU A 126 -11.13 11.90 -17.45
CA LEU A 126 -12.33 11.09 -17.21
C LEU A 126 -12.26 9.76 -17.98
N ASN A 127 -12.02 9.83 -19.29
CA ASN A 127 -11.91 8.64 -20.14
C ASN A 127 -10.78 7.70 -19.69
N THR A 128 -9.65 8.27 -19.29
CA THR A 128 -8.51 7.52 -18.76
C THR A 128 -8.88 6.82 -17.46
N THR A 129 -9.54 7.52 -16.54
CA THR A 129 -9.99 7.01 -15.25
C THR A 129 -10.96 5.85 -15.43
N LEU A 130 -12.00 6.03 -16.26
CA LEU A 130 -12.99 4.99 -16.54
C LEU A 130 -12.36 3.74 -17.17
N SER A 131 -11.43 3.93 -18.11
CA SER A 131 -10.69 2.82 -18.73
C SER A 131 -9.83 2.05 -17.72
N VAL A 132 -9.18 2.76 -16.80
CA VAL A 132 -8.40 2.14 -15.72
C VAL A 132 -9.30 1.41 -14.73
N LYS A 133 -10.41 2.02 -14.30
CA LYS A 133 -11.39 1.38 -13.39
C LYS A 133 -11.92 0.07 -13.99
N GLU A 134 -12.30 0.10 -15.27
CA GLU A 134 -12.80 -1.09 -15.97
C GLU A 134 -11.71 -2.17 -16.13
N TYR A 135 -10.48 -1.78 -16.48
CA TYR A 135 -9.36 -2.73 -16.56
C TYR A 135 -9.07 -3.40 -15.21
N VAL A 136 -8.98 -2.63 -14.12
CA VAL A 136 -8.73 -3.15 -12.77
C VAL A 136 -9.85 -4.09 -12.32
N LYS A 137 -11.11 -3.72 -12.56
CA LYS A 137 -12.27 -4.57 -12.29
C LYS A 137 -12.19 -5.91 -13.03
N ASN A 138 -11.83 -5.89 -14.31
CA ASN A 138 -11.71 -7.13 -15.09
C ASN A 138 -10.57 -8.03 -14.59
N GLU A 139 -9.43 -7.47 -14.19
CA GLU A 139 -8.35 -8.28 -13.59
C GLU A 139 -8.75 -8.82 -12.20
N CYS A 140 -9.48 -8.04 -11.39
CA CYS A 140 -10.05 -8.49 -10.11
C CYS A 140 -10.93 -9.74 -10.29
N LEU A 141 -11.89 -9.70 -11.22
CA LEU A 141 -12.80 -10.82 -11.48
C LEU A 141 -12.06 -12.09 -11.94
N LYS A 142 -11.00 -11.93 -12.74
CA LYS A 142 -10.14 -13.06 -13.14
C LYS A 142 -9.40 -13.64 -11.95
N LEU A 143 -8.75 -12.81 -11.13
CA LEU A 143 -8.05 -13.25 -9.94
C LEU A 143 -8.98 -13.93 -8.93
N GLU A 144 -10.21 -13.43 -8.79
CA GLU A 144 -11.21 -14.06 -7.95
C GLU A 144 -11.48 -15.50 -8.40
N LYS A 145 -11.75 -15.68 -9.70
CA LYS A 145 -12.07 -16.98 -10.27
C LYS A 145 -10.89 -17.96 -10.30
N GLU A 146 -9.69 -17.47 -10.62
CA GLU A 146 -8.53 -18.30 -10.91
C GLU A 146 -7.64 -18.56 -9.69
N ILE A 147 -7.61 -17.62 -8.73
CA ILE A 147 -6.69 -17.67 -7.58
C ILE A 147 -7.44 -17.69 -6.25
N ILE A 148 -8.32 -16.73 -5.99
CA ILE A 148 -8.94 -16.56 -4.66
C ILE A 148 -9.89 -17.72 -4.36
N LEU A 149 -10.87 -17.97 -5.23
CA LEU A 149 -11.89 -19.00 -5.03
C LEU A 149 -11.33 -20.44 -5.02
N PRO A 150 -10.35 -20.80 -5.87
CA PRO A 150 -9.73 -22.13 -5.80
C PRO A 150 -8.84 -22.34 -4.57
N ASN A 151 -8.39 -21.26 -3.90
CA ASN A 151 -7.45 -21.32 -2.78
C ASN A 151 -8.02 -20.69 -1.49
N LYS A 152 -9.23 -21.06 -1.09
CA LYS A 152 -9.93 -20.53 0.10
C LYS A 152 -9.14 -20.67 1.42
N GLN A 153 -8.24 -21.64 1.51
CA GLN A 153 -7.34 -21.80 2.65
C GLN A 153 -6.33 -20.65 2.75
N LEU A 154 -5.94 -20.06 1.63
CA LEU A 154 -5.03 -18.91 1.55
C LEU A 154 -5.79 -17.58 1.64
N PHE A 155 -7.05 -17.56 1.19
CA PHE A 155 -7.94 -16.40 1.18
C PHE A 155 -9.29 -16.75 1.86
N PRO A 156 -9.32 -16.79 3.20
CA PRO A 156 -10.50 -17.25 3.95
C PRO A 156 -11.66 -16.26 3.93
N SER A 157 -11.36 -14.96 3.82
CA SER A 157 -12.36 -13.90 3.76
C SER A 157 -12.76 -13.61 2.31
N PRO A 158 -14.03 -13.27 2.04
CA PRO A 158 -14.44 -12.75 0.74
C PRO A 158 -13.62 -11.51 0.38
N VAL A 159 -13.22 -11.40 -0.89
CA VAL A 159 -12.50 -10.23 -1.41
C VAL A 159 -13.46 -9.45 -2.30
N THR A 160 -13.68 -8.18 -1.98
CA THR A 160 -14.59 -7.31 -2.72
C THR A 160 -13.85 -6.48 -3.77
N LEU A 161 -14.58 -5.87 -4.69
CA LEU A 161 -13.99 -4.92 -5.65
C LEU A 161 -13.38 -3.70 -4.93
N ASP A 162 -13.94 -3.29 -3.80
CA ASP A 162 -13.42 -2.19 -2.98
C ASP A 162 -12.06 -2.54 -2.37
N ASP A 163 -11.87 -3.79 -1.92
CA ASP A 163 -10.57 -4.27 -1.45
C ASP A 163 -9.51 -4.23 -2.56
N PHE A 164 -9.92 -4.56 -3.79
CA PHE A 164 -9.06 -4.50 -4.97
C PHE A 164 -8.68 -3.06 -5.34
N PHE A 165 -9.65 -2.13 -5.37
CA PHE A 165 -9.36 -0.72 -5.63
C PHE A 165 -8.54 -0.10 -4.51
N TRP A 166 -8.77 -0.47 -3.26
CA TRP A 166 -7.94 -0.08 -2.13
C TRP A 166 -6.48 -0.51 -2.35
N ALA A 167 -6.23 -1.80 -2.60
CA ALA A 167 -4.88 -2.31 -2.79
C ALA A 167 -4.20 -1.71 -4.03
N PHE A 168 -4.95 -1.55 -5.13
CA PHE A 168 -4.45 -0.90 -6.34
C PHE A 168 -4.06 0.56 -6.10
N GLY A 169 -4.89 1.35 -5.41
CA GLY A 169 -4.59 2.74 -5.12
C GLY A 169 -3.44 2.90 -4.12
N MET A 170 -3.36 2.05 -3.09
CA MET A 170 -2.19 2.03 -2.19
C MET A 170 -0.91 1.73 -2.97
N LEU A 171 -0.94 0.72 -3.84
CA LEU A 171 0.21 0.37 -4.68
C LEU A 171 0.62 1.53 -5.61
N ARG A 172 -0.34 2.18 -6.26
CA ARG A 172 -0.09 3.26 -7.23
C ARG A 172 0.39 4.56 -6.58
N SER A 173 -0.07 4.86 -5.37
CA SER A 173 0.26 6.11 -4.66
C SER A 173 1.48 6.01 -3.77
N ARG A 174 1.86 4.79 -3.30
CA ARG A 174 2.91 4.60 -2.28
C ARG A 174 4.14 3.84 -2.75
N ALA A 175 4.07 3.11 -3.87
CA ALA A 175 5.20 2.31 -4.31
C ALA A 175 6.33 3.17 -4.92
N PHE A 176 7.55 2.89 -4.47
CA PHE A 176 8.78 3.40 -5.04
C PHE A 176 9.16 2.57 -6.27
N SER A 177 9.32 3.22 -7.42
CA SER A 177 9.63 2.58 -8.71
C SER A 177 11.02 2.90 -9.27
N ARG A 178 11.74 3.83 -8.64
CA ARG A 178 13.07 4.29 -9.07
C ARG A 178 14.17 3.75 -8.17
N LEU A 179 14.15 2.44 -7.93
CA LEU A 179 15.16 1.74 -7.15
C LEU A 179 15.98 0.81 -8.06
N ARG A 180 17.23 0.55 -7.70
CA ARG A 180 18.09 -0.32 -8.50
C ARG A 180 17.54 -1.74 -8.44
N ASN A 181 17.22 -2.30 -9.61
CA ASN A 181 16.64 -3.63 -9.81
C ASN A 181 15.23 -3.82 -9.23
N GLU A 182 14.56 -2.73 -8.82
CA GLU A 182 13.30 -2.76 -8.08
C GLU A 182 12.40 -1.64 -8.62
N ASN A 183 11.26 -2.01 -9.21
CA ASN A 183 10.33 -1.05 -9.83
C ASN A 183 8.95 -0.98 -9.13
N LEU A 184 8.76 -1.75 -8.06
CA LEU A 184 7.50 -1.83 -7.33
C LEU A 184 7.75 -2.23 -5.87
N VAL A 185 8.08 -1.25 -5.02
CA VAL A 185 8.36 -1.50 -3.60
C VAL A 185 7.58 -0.54 -2.73
N ILE A 186 6.74 -1.06 -1.85
CA ILE A 186 6.16 -0.29 -0.75
C ILE A 186 7.09 -0.44 0.46
N ILE A 187 7.48 0.69 1.03
CA ILE A 187 8.44 0.77 2.13
C ILE A 187 7.74 1.47 3.30
N PRO A 188 7.25 0.71 4.31
CA PRO A 188 6.60 1.30 5.48
C PRO A 188 7.47 2.40 6.10
N LEU A 189 6.85 3.49 6.55
CA LEU A 189 7.47 4.72 7.08
C LEU A 189 8.01 5.67 6.01
N ALA A 190 8.68 5.14 4.97
CA ALA A 190 9.21 5.99 3.90
C ALA A 190 8.10 6.55 3.00
N ASP A 191 6.92 5.93 3.02
CA ASP A 191 5.73 6.28 2.26
C ASP A 191 4.76 7.22 3.02
N LEU A 192 5.19 7.78 4.16
CA LEU A 192 4.49 8.85 4.87
C LEU A 192 4.82 10.22 4.31
#